data_AF-A0A383A6R3-F1
#
_entry.id   AF-A0A383A6R3-F1
#
_cell.length_a   1.000
_cell.length_b   1.000
_cell.length_c   1.000
_cell.angle_alpha   90.00
_cell.angle_beta   90.00
_cell.angle_gamma   90.00
#
_symmetry.space_group_name_H-M   'P 1'
#
loop_
_entity.id
_entity.type
_entity.pdbx_description
1 polymer ?
#
loop_
_entity_poly.entity_id
_entity_poly.type
_entity_poly.pdbx_seq_one_letter_code
_entity_poly.pdbx_strand_id
1 'polypeptide(L)'
;GYPVLLADWIERDGLSCLKVKLRGDDAAWDYERLVSVGQLALEGSCPWLTTDFNCTVKDPEYVNEILDRLKNEHRKISDMILYVEQPFPYDLDKYSIDVHSVSERKPLFMDESAHDWELVARGRELGWTGVALKTCKTQTGALLSLCWAKQHGMDLMVQDLTNPMLAQVPHVLLAAHAGTIMGVETNAMQFYPEASLAEAAVHPGLYTRRGGEVELSTLEGPGFGYGVERIVRELPGPVARHRS
;
A
#
# COMPACT_ATOMS: atom_id res chain seq x y z
N GLY A 1 22.83 5.05 -11.47
CA GLY A 1 22.42 5.40 -10.09
C GLY A 1 20.91 5.26 -9.97
N TYR A 2 20.38 5.34 -8.77
CA TYR A 2 18.93 5.34 -8.54
C TYR A 2 18.37 6.76 -8.71
N PRO A 3 17.12 6.91 -9.22
CA PRO A 3 16.49 8.20 -9.34
C PRO A 3 16.32 8.86 -7.98
N VAL A 4 16.42 10.19 -7.97
CA VAL A 4 16.30 11.02 -6.76
C VAL A 4 14.97 11.76 -6.75
N LEU A 5 14.47 12.16 -7.92
CA LEU A 5 13.23 12.90 -8.06
C LEU A 5 12.06 11.95 -8.37
N LEU A 6 10.86 12.32 -7.91
CA LEU A 6 9.64 11.56 -8.19
C LEU A 6 9.37 11.42 -9.70
N ALA A 7 9.58 12.48 -10.48
CA ALA A 7 9.39 12.47 -11.93
C ALA A 7 10.25 11.39 -12.61
N ASP A 8 11.51 11.27 -12.21
CA ASP A 8 12.43 10.26 -12.74
C ASP A 8 11.95 8.83 -12.40
N TRP A 9 11.35 8.62 -11.23
CA TRP A 9 10.75 7.34 -10.86
C TRP A 9 9.51 7.02 -11.69
N ILE A 10 8.65 8.01 -11.93
CA ILE A 10 7.45 7.84 -12.78
C ILE A 10 7.87 7.38 -14.18
N GLU A 11 8.84 8.07 -14.78
CA GLU A 11 9.33 7.76 -16.13
C GLU A 11 10.05 6.40 -16.18
N ARG A 12 11.01 6.18 -15.28
CA ARG A 12 11.87 4.99 -15.32
C ARG A 12 11.11 3.70 -15.03
N ASP A 13 10.27 3.70 -13.99
CA ASP A 13 9.58 2.50 -13.54
C ASP A 13 8.19 2.36 -14.20
N GLY A 14 7.71 3.40 -14.90
CA GLY A 14 6.38 3.44 -15.55
C GLY A 14 5.24 3.42 -14.54
N LEU A 15 5.36 4.15 -13.43
CA LEU A 15 4.44 4.07 -12.30
C LEU A 15 2.99 4.40 -12.72
N SER A 16 2.05 3.54 -12.35
CA SER A 16 0.62 3.70 -12.66
C SER A 16 -0.21 4.29 -11.50
N CYS A 17 0.33 4.26 -10.28
CA CYS A 17 -0.33 4.81 -9.11
C CYS A 17 0.70 5.32 -8.09
N LEU A 18 0.49 6.52 -7.54
CA LEU A 18 1.35 7.11 -6.51
C LEU A 18 0.61 7.25 -5.18
N LYS A 19 1.25 6.81 -4.09
CA LYS A 19 0.74 7.04 -2.74
C LYS A 19 1.28 8.34 -2.15
N VAL A 20 0.38 9.26 -1.84
CA VAL A 20 0.70 10.54 -1.20
C VAL A 20 0.54 10.41 0.31
N LYS A 21 1.67 10.34 1.01
CA LYS A 21 1.73 10.42 2.48
C LYS A 21 1.45 11.85 2.94
N LEU A 22 0.53 12.01 3.89
CA LEU A 22 0.00 13.25 4.44
C LEU A 22 0.20 13.29 5.96
N ARG A 23 0.12 14.46 6.58
CA ARG A 23 0.32 14.62 8.03
C ARG A 23 -0.93 14.33 8.83
N GLY A 24 -2.10 14.74 8.33
CA GLY A 24 -3.39 14.63 9.00
C GLY A 24 -3.60 15.60 10.18
N ASP A 25 -2.68 16.54 10.39
CA ASP A 25 -2.77 17.59 11.42
C ASP A 25 -2.58 19.02 10.88
N ASP A 26 -2.27 19.17 9.58
CA ASP A 26 -2.04 20.45 8.91
C ASP A 26 -2.73 20.46 7.54
N ALA A 27 -3.99 20.91 7.51
CA ALA A 27 -4.85 20.80 6.33
C ALA A 27 -4.31 21.62 5.14
N ALA A 28 -3.65 22.75 5.40
CA ALA A 28 -3.06 23.57 4.34
C ALA A 28 -1.88 22.83 3.69
N TRP A 29 -0.99 22.26 4.51
CA TRP A 29 0.14 21.48 4.02
C TRP A 29 -0.31 20.22 3.27
N ASP A 30 -1.30 19.49 3.80
CA ASP A 30 -1.82 18.27 3.16
C ASP A 30 -2.45 18.57 1.81
N TYR A 31 -3.25 19.64 1.74
CA TYR A 31 -3.84 20.10 0.48
C TYR A 31 -2.77 20.49 -0.55
N GLU A 32 -1.80 21.33 -0.17
CA GLU A 32 -0.72 21.77 -1.06
C GLU A 32 0.12 20.60 -1.57
N ARG A 33 0.36 19.60 -0.71
CA ARG A 33 1.08 18.38 -1.09
C ARG A 33 0.30 17.53 -2.08
N LEU A 34 -1.01 17.36 -1.90
CA LEU A 34 -1.86 16.65 -2.85
C LEU A 34 -1.85 17.32 -4.22
N VAL A 35 -1.96 18.65 -4.25
CA VAL A 35 -1.91 19.43 -5.49
C VAL A 35 -0.54 19.27 -6.17
N SER A 36 0.55 19.42 -5.42
CA SER A 36 1.92 19.34 -5.94
C SER A 36 2.24 17.96 -6.53
N VAL A 37 1.91 16.88 -5.80
CA VAL A 37 2.14 15.52 -6.30
C VAL A 37 1.19 15.18 -7.45
N GLY A 38 -0.06 15.64 -7.39
CA GLY A 38 -1.01 15.43 -8.48
C GLY A 38 -0.60 16.13 -9.79
N GLN A 39 0.02 17.31 -9.72
CA GLN A 39 0.59 17.99 -10.89
C GLN A 39 1.74 17.17 -11.49
N LEU A 40 2.67 16.68 -10.67
CA LEU A 40 3.77 15.82 -11.14
C LEU A 40 3.25 14.51 -11.76
N ALA A 41 2.19 13.92 -11.18
CA ALA A 41 1.56 12.73 -11.73
C ALA A 41 0.94 12.99 -13.11
N LEU A 42 0.24 14.11 -13.28
CA LEU A 42 -0.33 14.53 -14.56
C LEU A 42 0.75 14.76 -15.62
N GLU A 43 1.84 15.44 -15.26
CA GLU A 43 2.98 15.69 -16.15
C GLU A 43 3.67 14.39 -16.57
N GLY A 44 3.85 13.46 -15.62
CA GLY A 44 4.45 12.15 -15.85
C GLY A 44 3.49 11.10 -16.43
N SER A 45 2.25 11.47 -16.77
CA SER A 45 1.22 10.54 -17.25
C SER A 45 0.92 9.35 -16.31
N CYS A 46 1.10 9.55 -14.99
CA CYS A 46 0.69 8.59 -13.98
C CYS A 46 -0.81 8.78 -13.69
N PRO A 47 -1.67 7.78 -13.98
CA PRO A 47 -3.12 7.97 -14.00
C PRO A 47 -3.78 8.04 -12.62
N TRP A 48 -3.14 7.53 -11.57
CA TRP A 48 -3.81 7.35 -10.28
C TRP A 48 -3.00 7.82 -9.07
N LEU A 49 -3.73 8.22 -8.03
CA LEU A 49 -3.20 8.59 -6.73
C LEU A 49 -3.94 7.82 -5.63
N THR A 50 -3.26 7.60 -4.51
CA THR A 50 -3.88 7.23 -3.23
C THR A 50 -3.38 8.19 -2.16
N THR A 51 -4.14 8.37 -1.09
CA THR A 51 -3.77 9.31 -0.01
C THR A 51 -3.72 8.59 1.31
N ASP A 52 -2.75 8.91 2.16
CA ASP A 52 -2.58 8.26 3.46
C ASP A 52 -2.22 9.30 4.52
N PHE A 53 -3.11 9.49 5.50
CA PHE A 53 -3.04 10.55 6.50
C PHE A 53 -2.41 10.11 7.84
N ASN A 54 -1.71 8.96 7.87
CA ASN A 54 -0.90 8.52 9.02
C ASN A 54 -1.65 8.43 10.37
N CYS A 55 -2.93 8.06 10.39
CA CYS A 55 -3.72 7.80 11.60
C CYS A 55 -3.90 9.00 12.59
N THR A 56 -3.63 10.24 12.19
CA THR A 56 -3.63 11.39 13.12
C THR A 56 -4.95 12.17 13.15
N VAL A 57 -5.79 12.02 12.13
CA VAL A 57 -7.03 12.79 11.96
C VAL A 57 -8.07 12.35 12.99
N LYS A 58 -8.74 13.30 13.66
CA LYS A 58 -9.74 12.98 14.69
C LYS A 58 -11.18 13.26 14.30
N ASP A 59 -11.36 14.05 13.24
CA ASP A 59 -12.67 14.49 12.77
C ASP A 59 -12.76 14.21 11.26
N PRO A 60 -13.77 13.44 10.78
CA PRO A 60 -14.00 13.22 9.36
C PRO A 60 -14.05 14.49 8.53
N GLU A 61 -14.48 15.62 9.10
CA GLU A 61 -14.60 16.87 8.36
C GLU A 61 -13.26 17.38 7.82
N TYR A 62 -12.16 17.08 8.52
CA TYR A 62 -10.81 17.37 8.05
C TYR A 62 -10.54 16.77 6.66
N VAL A 63 -10.93 15.51 6.45
CA VAL A 63 -10.74 14.82 5.17
C VAL A 63 -11.76 15.30 4.15
N ASN A 64 -13.01 15.51 4.57
CA ASN A 64 -14.10 15.97 3.71
C ASN A 64 -13.75 17.32 3.06
N GLU A 65 -13.32 18.30 3.84
CA GLU A 65 -12.96 19.64 3.36
C GLU A 65 -11.85 19.58 2.32
N ILE A 66 -10.81 18.76 2.54
CA ILE A 66 -9.71 18.58 1.58
C ILE A 66 -10.20 17.96 0.28
N LEU A 67 -11.02 16.90 0.35
CA LEU A 67 -11.55 16.22 -0.83
C LEU A 67 -12.51 17.11 -1.64
N ASP A 68 -13.40 17.83 -0.95
CA ASP A 68 -14.36 18.74 -1.56
C ASP A 68 -13.65 19.93 -2.21
N ARG A 69 -12.64 20.48 -1.54
CA ARG A 69 -11.82 21.55 -2.09
C ARG A 69 -11.06 21.09 -3.34
N LEU A 70 -10.42 19.91 -3.30
CA LEU A 70 -9.76 19.34 -4.48
C LEU A 70 -10.74 19.10 -5.62
N LYS A 71 -11.95 18.61 -5.34
CA LYS A 71 -12.99 18.41 -6.35
C LYS A 71 -13.39 19.71 -7.05
N ASN A 72 -13.44 20.81 -6.29
CA ASN A 72 -13.82 22.13 -6.79
C ASN A 72 -12.68 22.85 -7.53
N GLU A 73 -11.46 22.85 -6.98
CA GLU A 73 -10.33 23.62 -7.49
C GLU A 73 -9.44 22.82 -8.46
N HIS A 74 -9.31 21.50 -8.26
CA HIS A 74 -8.39 20.62 -8.99
C HIS A 74 -9.07 19.30 -9.40
N ARG A 75 -10.20 19.40 -10.09
CA ARG A 75 -11.07 18.24 -10.44
C ARG A 75 -10.32 17.03 -11.00
N LYS A 76 -9.35 17.23 -11.91
CA LYS A 76 -8.56 16.12 -12.48
C LYS A 76 -7.78 15.37 -11.39
N ILE A 77 -7.13 16.08 -10.48
CA ILE A 77 -6.39 15.47 -9.36
C ILE A 77 -7.36 14.76 -8.41
N SER A 78 -8.51 15.37 -8.13
CA SER A 78 -9.56 14.73 -7.33
C SER A 78 -10.04 13.42 -7.98
N ASP A 79 -10.27 13.41 -9.29
CA ASP A 79 -10.70 12.23 -10.04
C ASP A 79 -9.63 11.13 -10.05
N MET A 80 -8.33 11.49 -10.01
CA MET A 80 -7.21 10.54 -9.91
C MET A 80 -7.08 9.87 -8.54
N ILE A 81 -7.64 10.43 -7.45
CA ILE A 81 -7.60 9.78 -6.13
C ILE A 81 -8.50 8.54 -6.16
N LEU A 82 -7.89 7.36 -6.14
CA LEU A 82 -8.56 6.06 -6.12
C LEU A 82 -9.23 5.79 -4.78
N TYR A 83 -8.49 6.01 -3.69
CA TYR A 83 -8.97 5.79 -2.33
C TYR A 83 -8.19 6.63 -1.32
N VAL A 84 -8.82 6.81 -0.16
CA VAL A 84 -8.22 7.39 1.05
C VAL A 84 -7.86 6.26 2.00
N GLU A 85 -6.67 6.31 2.58
CA GLU A 85 -6.11 5.29 3.47
C GLU A 85 -5.97 5.82 4.88
N GLN A 86 -6.46 5.03 5.84
CA GLN A 86 -6.26 5.14 7.29
C GLN A 86 -5.99 6.58 7.82
N PRO A 87 -6.95 7.50 7.71
CA PRO A 87 -6.77 8.83 8.27
C PRO A 87 -6.93 8.87 9.79
N PHE A 88 -7.76 7.99 10.33
CA PHE A 88 -8.14 8.00 11.74
C PHE A 88 -7.27 7.07 12.61
N PRO A 89 -7.21 7.31 13.93
CA PRO A 89 -6.52 6.43 14.88
C PRO A 89 -6.86 4.96 14.69
N TYR A 90 -5.86 4.10 14.80
CA TYR A 90 -6.01 2.68 14.47
C TYR A 90 -6.92 1.89 15.43
N ASP A 91 -7.05 2.34 16.68
CA ASP A 91 -7.82 1.68 17.73
C ASP A 91 -9.32 1.98 17.61
N LEU A 92 -10.06 1.13 16.90
CA LEU A 92 -11.50 1.29 16.64
C LEU A 92 -12.38 1.12 17.88
N ASP A 93 -11.92 0.32 18.85
CA ASP A 93 -12.65 0.10 20.10
C ASP A 93 -12.67 1.37 20.93
N LYS A 94 -11.55 2.09 20.94
CA LYS A 94 -11.46 3.41 21.58
C LYS A 94 -12.08 4.53 20.75
N TYR A 95 -11.93 4.47 19.43
CA TYR A 95 -12.33 5.53 18.50
C TYR A 95 -13.30 5.00 17.43
N SER A 96 -14.55 4.75 17.82
CA SER A 96 -15.64 4.38 16.91
C SER A 96 -16.19 5.60 16.15
N ILE A 97 -15.35 6.21 15.32
CA ILE A 97 -15.71 7.37 14.49
C ILE A 97 -16.60 6.90 13.34
N ASP A 98 -17.73 7.58 13.11
CA ASP A 98 -18.55 7.40 11.91
C ASP A 98 -17.86 8.08 10.72
N VAL A 99 -17.50 7.29 9.71
CA VAL A 99 -16.71 7.73 8.55
C VAL A 99 -17.48 7.64 7.24
N HIS A 100 -18.80 7.42 7.29
CA HIS A 100 -19.63 7.31 6.07
C HIS A 100 -19.51 8.54 5.18
N SER A 101 -19.42 9.74 5.76
CA SER A 101 -19.27 10.99 5.00
C SER A 101 -18.00 11.03 4.15
N VAL A 102 -16.91 10.39 4.59
CA VAL A 102 -15.68 10.26 3.80
C VAL A 102 -15.89 9.26 2.67
N SER A 103 -16.48 8.11 2.99
CA SER A 103 -16.75 7.03 2.04
C SER A 103 -17.74 7.41 0.93
N GLU A 104 -18.65 8.35 1.19
CA GLU A 104 -19.53 8.96 0.18
C GLU A 104 -18.74 9.76 -0.87
N ARG A 105 -17.55 10.25 -0.53
CA ARG A 105 -16.69 11.03 -1.43
C ARG A 105 -15.71 10.15 -2.18
N LYS A 106 -15.04 9.23 -1.47
CA LYS A 106 -14.01 8.32 -2.00
C LYS A 106 -13.98 7.02 -1.21
N PRO A 107 -13.65 5.87 -1.84
CA PRO A 107 -13.39 4.64 -1.10
C PRO A 107 -12.40 4.87 0.05
N LEU A 108 -12.68 4.27 1.20
CA LEU A 108 -11.92 4.46 2.43
C LEU A 108 -11.36 3.12 2.92
N PHE A 109 -10.04 3.02 2.96
CA PHE A 109 -9.30 1.78 3.20
C PHE A 109 -8.70 1.74 4.60
N MET A 110 -9.03 0.68 5.32
CA MET A 110 -8.40 0.34 6.60
C MET A 110 -6.99 -0.21 6.36
N ASP A 111 -6.03 0.24 7.15
CA ASP A 111 -4.68 -0.32 7.22
C ASP A 111 -4.34 -0.72 8.67
N GLU A 112 -3.81 0.19 9.49
CA GLU A 112 -3.37 -0.10 10.86
C GLU A 112 -4.52 -0.65 11.72
N SER A 113 -5.78 -0.26 11.45
CA SER A 113 -6.97 -0.80 12.10
C SER A 113 -7.30 -2.25 11.72
N ALA A 114 -6.79 -2.77 10.59
CA ALA A 114 -7.16 -4.07 10.03
C ALA A 114 -6.12 -5.16 10.32
N HIS A 115 -5.96 -5.54 11.59
CA HIS A 115 -5.07 -6.65 11.98
C HIS A 115 -5.80 -7.99 12.20
N ASP A 116 -7.13 -7.99 12.27
CA ASP A 116 -7.99 -9.18 12.30
C ASP A 116 -9.31 -8.91 11.56
N TRP A 117 -9.97 -9.96 11.08
CA TRP A 117 -11.20 -9.88 10.31
C TRP A 117 -12.39 -9.35 11.13
N GLU A 118 -12.41 -9.58 12.45
CA GLU A 118 -13.45 -9.02 13.34
C GLU A 118 -13.39 -7.49 13.38
N LEU A 119 -12.18 -6.92 13.33
CA LEU A 119 -12.00 -5.47 13.24
C LEU A 119 -12.35 -4.93 11.86
N VAL A 120 -12.10 -5.70 10.80
CA VAL A 120 -12.60 -5.34 9.46
C VAL A 120 -14.13 -5.31 9.46
N ALA A 121 -14.77 -6.26 10.13
CA ALA A 121 -16.23 -6.28 10.29
C ALA A 121 -16.73 -5.05 11.03
N ARG A 122 -16.08 -4.69 12.14
CA ARG A 122 -16.39 -3.48 12.91
C ARG A 122 -16.18 -2.20 12.10
N GLY A 123 -15.07 -2.11 11.36
CA GLY A 123 -14.79 -0.96 10.48
C GLY A 123 -15.87 -0.79 9.41
N ARG A 124 -16.34 -1.88 8.81
CA ARG A 124 -17.43 -1.81 7.83
C ARG A 124 -18.71 -1.19 8.42
N GLU A 125 -19.05 -1.49 9.68
CA GLU A 125 -20.21 -0.87 10.37
C GLU A 125 -20.05 0.65 10.55
N LEU A 126 -18.81 1.12 10.67
CA LEU A 126 -18.48 2.54 10.84
C LEU A 126 -18.38 3.30 9.50
N GLY A 127 -18.48 2.60 8.37
CA GLY A 127 -18.49 3.19 7.03
C GLY A 127 -17.23 2.96 6.21
N TRP A 128 -16.25 2.19 6.69
CA TRP A 128 -15.07 1.82 5.88
C TRP A 128 -15.46 0.89 4.73
N THR A 129 -14.88 1.08 3.54
CA THR A 129 -15.28 0.37 2.32
C THR A 129 -14.22 -0.57 1.76
N GLY A 130 -12.97 -0.48 2.23
CA GLY A 130 -11.89 -1.35 1.78
C GLY A 130 -10.88 -1.70 2.87
N VAL A 131 -10.00 -2.65 2.56
CA VAL A 131 -8.95 -3.12 3.48
C VAL A 131 -7.62 -3.34 2.76
N ALA A 132 -6.54 -2.87 3.39
CA ALA A 132 -5.16 -3.14 3.01
C ALA A 132 -4.62 -4.38 3.73
N LEU A 133 -4.27 -5.40 2.96
CA LEU A 133 -3.76 -6.68 3.44
C LEU A 133 -2.24 -6.73 3.38
N LYS A 134 -1.62 -7.29 4.44
CA LYS A 134 -0.17 -7.41 4.58
C LYS A 134 0.16 -8.75 5.20
N THR A 135 0.95 -9.59 4.51
CA THR A 135 1.34 -10.91 5.04
C THR A 135 2.36 -10.80 6.17
N CYS A 136 3.09 -9.67 6.27
CA CYS A 136 3.99 -9.39 7.38
C CYS A 136 3.28 -9.03 8.70
N LYS A 137 1.99 -8.67 8.67
CA LYS A 137 1.17 -8.64 9.88
C LYS A 137 0.95 -10.08 10.33
N THR A 138 0.20 -10.85 9.54
CA THR A 138 0.15 -12.32 9.57
C THR A 138 -0.36 -12.86 8.23
N GLN A 139 0.11 -14.04 7.79
CA GLN A 139 -0.44 -14.70 6.60
C GLN A 139 -1.91 -15.12 6.81
N THR A 140 -2.20 -15.77 7.95
CA THR A 140 -3.54 -16.28 8.25
C THR A 140 -4.55 -15.15 8.40
N GLY A 141 -4.21 -14.08 9.13
CA GLY A 141 -5.09 -12.92 9.28
C GLY A 141 -5.38 -12.24 7.94
N ALA A 142 -4.36 -12.10 7.08
CA ALA A 142 -4.57 -11.56 5.73
C ALA A 142 -5.57 -12.41 4.91
N LEU A 143 -5.50 -13.74 4.99
CA LEU A 143 -6.43 -14.63 4.29
C LEU A 143 -7.85 -14.61 4.88
N LEU A 144 -7.99 -14.55 6.21
CA LEU A 144 -9.30 -14.45 6.85
C LEU A 144 -9.98 -13.11 6.52
N SER A 145 -9.24 -12.00 6.62
CA SER A 145 -9.72 -10.67 6.22
C SER A 145 -10.06 -10.61 4.74
N LEU A 146 -9.26 -11.21 3.86
CA LEU A 146 -9.56 -11.35 2.42
C LEU A 146 -10.92 -12.01 2.20
N CYS A 147 -11.12 -13.21 2.77
CA CYS A 147 -12.34 -13.99 2.58
C CYS A 147 -13.56 -13.23 3.11
N TRP A 148 -13.45 -12.65 4.30
CA TRP A 148 -14.54 -11.89 4.91
C TRP A 148 -14.88 -10.64 4.10
N ALA A 149 -13.88 -9.83 3.73
CA ALA A 149 -14.07 -8.61 2.95
C ALA A 149 -14.74 -8.88 1.61
N LYS A 150 -14.28 -9.91 0.86
CA LYS A 150 -14.91 -10.33 -0.39
C LYS A 150 -16.37 -10.71 -0.22
N GLN A 151 -16.68 -11.49 0.81
CA GLN A 151 -18.05 -11.93 1.09
C GLN A 151 -18.99 -10.75 1.40
N HIS A 152 -18.44 -9.62 1.87
CA HIS A 152 -19.20 -8.43 2.26
C HIS A 152 -19.05 -7.25 1.29
N GLY A 153 -18.48 -7.50 0.10
CA GLY A 153 -18.37 -6.52 -0.98
C GLY A 153 -17.41 -5.36 -0.70
N MET A 154 -16.40 -5.56 0.15
CA MET A 154 -15.36 -4.57 0.40
C MET A 154 -14.22 -4.69 -0.62
N ASP A 155 -13.64 -3.56 -0.99
CA ASP A 155 -12.48 -3.51 -1.87
C ASP A 155 -11.20 -3.95 -1.14
N LEU A 156 -10.22 -4.42 -1.91
CA LEU A 156 -8.99 -5.00 -1.41
C LEU A 156 -7.77 -4.31 -2.00
N MET A 157 -6.76 -4.10 -1.17
CA MET A 157 -5.41 -3.68 -1.58
C MET A 157 -4.39 -4.58 -0.89
N VAL A 158 -3.27 -4.86 -1.53
CA VAL A 158 -2.16 -5.57 -0.89
C VAL A 158 -0.94 -4.66 -0.83
N GLN A 159 -0.28 -4.62 0.32
CA GLN A 159 0.90 -3.79 0.55
C GLN A 159 2.00 -4.63 1.19
N ASP A 160 3.26 -4.40 0.80
CA ASP A 160 4.40 -5.17 1.32
C ASP A 160 4.99 -4.58 2.61
N LEU A 161 4.52 -3.42 3.07
CA LEU A 161 5.09 -2.65 4.19
C LEU A 161 6.58 -2.37 4.00
N THR A 162 7.02 -2.15 2.75
CA THR A 162 8.43 -1.99 2.45
C THR A 162 9.19 -3.20 3.00
N ASN A 163 8.93 -4.41 2.46
CA ASN A 163 9.68 -5.63 2.80
C ASN A 163 10.63 -6.07 1.66
N PRO A 164 11.96 -6.16 1.88
CA PRO A 164 12.92 -6.68 0.89
C PRO A 164 13.00 -8.22 0.87
N MET A 165 13.89 -8.73 0.01
CA MET A 165 14.32 -10.13 -0.02
C MET A 165 13.11 -11.06 -0.16
N LEU A 166 13.15 -12.23 0.50
CA LEU A 166 12.07 -13.22 0.47
C LEU A 166 10.74 -12.70 1.03
N ALA A 167 10.74 -11.65 1.86
CA ALA A 167 9.54 -11.16 2.52
C ALA A 167 8.55 -10.47 1.55
N GLN A 168 8.99 -10.02 0.38
CA GLN A 168 8.12 -9.47 -0.67
C GLN A 168 7.24 -10.56 -1.31
N VAL A 169 7.80 -11.75 -1.53
CA VAL A 169 7.17 -12.84 -2.30
C VAL A 169 5.75 -13.21 -1.82
N PRO A 170 5.47 -13.43 -0.52
CA PRO A 170 4.11 -13.76 -0.07
C PRO A 170 3.11 -12.61 -0.31
N HIS A 171 3.55 -11.35 -0.32
CA HIS A 171 2.69 -10.21 -0.62
C HIS A 171 2.30 -10.19 -2.10
N VAL A 172 3.25 -10.37 -3.01
CA VAL A 172 2.97 -10.41 -4.46
C VAL A 172 2.08 -11.60 -4.81
N LEU A 173 2.31 -12.77 -4.21
CA LEU A 173 1.43 -13.93 -4.37
C LEU A 173 0.02 -13.67 -3.82
N LEU A 174 -0.09 -13.06 -2.64
CA LEU A 174 -1.40 -12.65 -2.11
C LEU A 174 -2.10 -11.71 -3.09
N ALA A 175 -1.42 -10.68 -3.60
CA ALA A 175 -1.98 -9.72 -4.55
C ALA A 175 -2.49 -10.39 -5.84
N ALA A 176 -1.73 -11.33 -6.39
CA ALA A 176 -2.09 -12.10 -7.58
C ALA A 176 -3.40 -12.90 -7.41
N HIS A 177 -3.75 -13.29 -6.18
CA HIS A 177 -4.96 -14.05 -5.87
C HIS A 177 -6.06 -13.20 -5.19
N ALA A 178 -5.72 -12.01 -4.71
CA ALA A 178 -6.63 -11.20 -3.91
C ALA A 178 -7.70 -10.50 -4.75
N GLY A 179 -7.45 -10.18 -6.03
CA GLY A 179 -8.34 -9.29 -6.79
C GLY A 179 -8.27 -7.85 -6.28
N THR A 180 -7.04 -7.41 -6.03
CA THR A 180 -6.67 -6.07 -5.55
C THR A 180 -7.08 -4.96 -6.53
N ILE A 181 -7.37 -3.77 -6.01
CA ILE A 181 -7.85 -2.60 -6.77
C ILE A 181 -6.82 -2.02 -7.75
N MET A 182 -5.51 -2.12 -7.45
CA MET A 182 -4.44 -1.47 -8.25
C MET A 182 -3.11 -2.24 -8.12
N GLY A 183 -3.16 -3.57 -8.16
CA GLY A 183 -1.98 -4.42 -8.00
C GLY A 183 -1.46 -4.48 -6.55
N VAL A 184 -0.15 -4.41 -6.38
CA VAL A 184 0.51 -4.49 -5.06
C VAL A 184 1.31 -3.22 -4.82
N GLU A 185 1.17 -2.63 -3.63
CA GLU A 185 2.12 -1.63 -3.16
C GLU A 185 3.41 -2.34 -2.76
N THR A 186 4.44 -2.18 -3.59
CA THR A 186 5.81 -2.53 -3.25
C THR A 186 6.75 -1.37 -3.55
N ASN A 187 7.56 -0.99 -2.57
CA ASN A 187 8.42 0.19 -2.65
C ASN A 187 9.85 -0.09 -2.13
N ALA A 188 10.13 -1.32 -1.71
CA ALA A 188 11.44 -1.83 -1.34
C ALA A 188 12.58 -1.38 -2.29
N MET A 189 12.31 -1.51 -3.59
CA MET A 189 13.22 -1.17 -4.67
C MET A 189 13.56 0.33 -4.76
N GLN A 190 12.78 1.20 -4.12
CA GLN A 190 13.04 2.64 -4.02
C GLN A 190 13.89 2.99 -2.80
N PHE A 191 13.70 2.30 -1.67
CA PHE A 191 14.32 2.65 -0.39
C PHE A 191 15.62 1.89 -0.10
N TYR A 192 15.70 0.61 -0.49
CA TYR A 192 16.88 -0.23 -0.29
C TYR A 192 17.10 -1.15 -1.50
N PRO A 193 17.29 -0.59 -2.70
CA PRO A 193 17.36 -1.35 -3.95
C PRO A 193 18.40 -2.49 -3.95
N GLU A 194 19.46 -2.36 -3.15
CA GLU A 194 20.53 -3.36 -3.08
C GLU A 194 20.27 -4.49 -2.06
N ALA A 195 19.28 -4.35 -1.19
CA ALA A 195 19.00 -5.34 -0.15
C ALA A 195 18.60 -6.71 -0.74
N SER A 196 17.96 -6.71 -1.92
CA SER A 196 17.41 -7.91 -2.54
C SER A 196 18.25 -8.45 -3.71
N LEU A 197 19.53 -8.05 -3.85
CA LEU A 197 20.34 -8.43 -5.02
C LEU A 197 20.48 -9.94 -5.21
N ALA A 198 20.59 -10.71 -4.12
CA ALA A 198 20.70 -12.16 -4.19
C ALA A 198 19.39 -12.79 -4.70
N GLU A 199 18.24 -12.33 -4.22
CA GLU A 199 16.93 -12.82 -4.66
C GLU A 199 16.62 -12.34 -6.09
N ALA A 200 17.03 -11.12 -6.45
CA ALA A 200 16.88 -10.56 -7.81
C ALA A 200 17.68 -11.32 -8.87
N ALA A 201 18.78 -11.99 -8.50
CA ALA A 201 19.51 -12.87 -9.42
C ALA A 201 18.69 -14.11 -9.82
N VAL A 202 17.73 -14.53 -8.97
CA VAL A 202 16.87 -15.71 -9.20
C VAL A 202 15.48 -15.30 -9.71
N HIS A 203 14.92 -14.22 -9.17
CA HIS A 203 13.58 -13.72 -9.46
C HIS A 203 13.59 -12.25 -9.92
N PRO A 204 14.27 -11.92 -11.04
CA PRO A 204 14.51 -10.51 -11.43
C PRO A 204 13.22 -9.70 -11.59
N GLY A 205 12.14 -10.33 -12.04
CA GLY A 205 10.82 -9.74 -12.21
C GLY A 205 10.17 -9.21 -10.93
N LEU A 206 10.45 -9.83 -9.78
CA LEU A 206 9.88 -9.40 -8.49
C LEU A 206 10.59 -8.18 -7.91
N TYR A 207 11.83 -7.92 -8.34
CA TYR A 207 12.68 -6.86 -7.77
C TYR A 207 13.04 -5.79 -8.79
N THR A 208 12.35 -5.78 -9.94
CA THR A 208 12.44 -4.72 -10.94
C THR A 208 11.04 -4.39 -11.44
N ARG A 209 10.60 -3.15 -11.25
CA ARG A 209 9.38 -2.67 -11.92
C ARG A 209 9.65 -2.32 -13.37
N ARG A 210 8.73 -2.73 -14.25
CA ARG A 210 8.72 -2.34 -15.66
C ARG A 210 7.28 -2.04 -16.06
N GLY A 211 7.04 -0.82 -16.55
CA GLY A 211 5.69 -0.41 -16.93
C GLY A 211 4.70 -0.42 -15.76
N GLY A 212 5.17 -0.16 -14.54
CA GLY A 212 4.33 -0.14 -13.34
C GLY A 212 4.05 -1.52 -12.73
N GLU A 213 4.62 -2.59 -13.29
CA GLU A 213 4.33 -3.97 -12.89
C GLU A 213 5.56 -4.68 -12.34
N VAL A 214 5.31 -5.65 -11.44
CA VAL A 214 6.26 -6.68 -11.03
C VAL A 214 5.83 -8.02 -11.61
N GLU A 215 6.80 -8.87 -11.92
CA GLU A 215 6.59 -10.12 -12.65
C GLU A 215 6.90 -11.31 -11.74
N LEU A 216 5.99 -12.30 -11.68
CA LEU A 216 6.02 -13.40 -10.72
C LEU A 216 6.18 -14.80 -11.35
N SER A 217 6.41 -14.92 -12.66
CA SER A 217 6.50 -16.20 -13.39
C SER A 217 7.61 -17.11 -12.90
N THR A 218 8.64 -16.54 -12.30
CA THR A 218 9.77 -17.31 -11.73
C THR A 218 9.44 -17.99 -10.40
N LEU A 219 8.27 -17.71 -9.80
CA LEU A 219 7.75 -18.41 -8.64
C LEU A 219 7.01 -19.67 -9.10
N GLU A 220 7.65 -20.83 -8.93
CA GLU A 220 7.15 -22.10 -9.44
C GLU A 220 6.97 -23.13 -8.32
N GLY A 221 6.10 -24.11 -8.56
CA GLY A 221 5.90 -25.27 -7.69
C GLY A 221 5.07 -25.00 -6.43
N PRO A 222 5.05 -25.95 -5.47
CA PRO A 222 4.25 -25.82 -4.26
C PRO A 222 4.83 -24.78 -3.28
N GLY A 223 3.96 -24.26 -2.40
CA GLY A 223 4.35 -23.27 -1.41
C GLY A 223 4.47 -21.87 -2.00
N PHE A 224 5.48 -21.10 -1.57
CA PHE A 224 5.72 -19.73 -2.04
C PHE A 224 6.71 -19.63 -3.21
N GLY A 225 7.24 -20.75 -3.72
CA GLY A 225 8.14 -20.75 -4.88
C GLY A 225 9.46 -20.00 -4.67
N TYR A 226 9.94 -19.86 -3.42
CA TYR A 226 11.08 -19.02 -3.05
C TYR A 226 12.42 -19.35 -3.75
N GLY A 227 12.63 -20.60 -4.17
CA GLY A 227 13.89 -21.02 -4.81
C GLY A 227 15.16 -20.76 -3.96
N VAL A 228 15.07 -20.90 -2.63
CA VAL A 228 16.14 -20.54 -1.67
C VAL A 228 17.47 -21.20 -2.01
N GLU A 229 17.44 -22.42 -2.53
CA GLU A 229 18.61 -23.18 -2.96
C GLU A 229 19.41 -22.54 -4.11
N ARG A 230 18.80 -21.64 -4.88
CA ARG A 230 19.44 -20.88 -5.97
C ARG A 230 19.92 -19.51 -5.52
N ILE A 231 19.49 -19.04 -4.34
CA ILE A 231 19.81 -17.71 -3.81
C ILE A 231 21.15 -17.74 -3.10
N VAL A 232 22.18 -17.18 -3.71
CA VAL A 232 23.53 -17.08 -3.14
C VAL A 232 23.63 -15.82 -2.27
N ARG A 233 23.41 -15.97 -0.97
CA ARG A 233 23.53 -14.90 0.02
C ARG A 233 24.57 -15.24 1.08
N GLU A 234 25.69 -14.50 1.09
CA GLU A 234 26.67 -14.57 2.17
C GLU A 234 26.12 -13.85 3.40
N LEU A 235 25.90 -14.61 4.48
CA LEU A 235 25.51 -14.05 5.77
C LEU A 235 26.76 -13.69 6.58
N PRO A 236 26.74 -12.58 7.34
CA PRO A 236 27.81 -12.28 8.27
C PRO A 236 27.93 -13.42 9.30
N GLY A 237 29.13 -13.57 9.87
CA GLY A 237 29.34 -14.52 10.96
C GLY A 237 28.34 -14.27 12.11
N PRO A 238 27.89 -15.31 12.82
CA PRO A 238 26.91 -15.17 13.89
C PRO A 238 27.42 -14.23 14.98
N VAL A 239 26.69 -13.15 15.24
CA VAL A 239 27.03 -12.13 16.26
C VAL A 239 26.69 -12.58 17.69
N ALA A 240 25.87 -13.62 17.83
CA ALA A 240 25.55 -14.26 19.09
C ALA A 240 25.40 -15.77 18.88
N ARG A 241 25.79 -16.55 19.89
CA ARG A 241 25.50 -17.99 19.96
C ARG A 241 24.56 -18.22 21.12
N HIS A 242 23.44 -18.88 20.87
CA HIS A 242 22.56 -19.35 21.94
C HIS A 242 23.34 -20.35 22.79
N ARG A 243 23.50 -20.07 24.09
CA ARG A 243 24.02 -21.08 25.02
C ARG A 243 22.87 -22.04 25.28
N SER A 244 23.01 -23.28 24.82
CA SER A 244 22.14 -24.40 25.20
C SER A 244 22.20 -24.66 26.69
#